data_AF-A0A966EQY8-F1
#
_entry.id   AF-A0A966EQY8-F1
#
_cell.length_a   1.000
_cell.length_b   1.000
_cell.length_c   1.000
_cell.angle_alpha   90.00
_cell.angle_beta   90.00
_cell.angle_gamma   90.00
#
_symmetry.space_group_name_H-M   'P 1'
#
loop_
_entity.id
_entity.type
_entity.pdbx_description
1 polymer ?
#
loop_
_entity_poly.entity_id
_entity_poly.type
_entity_poly.pdbx_seq_one_letter_code
_entity_poly.pdbx_strand_id
1 'polypeptide(L)'
;MKADRYVGVLLEYASAHNPEPGVSRAPTDDEQVRALERLASRLGGRLTAIVSAQQGRGLDPGAIDVVTAVQPAGVLVLTVDAFRRDRYIDVELLQKIWETAGEIGFLIEGEHLADDPSFEYYMTMVMAINHVRSRDASADWDAFVGRPSRS
;
A
#
# COMPACT_ATOMS: atom_id res chain seq x y z
N MET A 1 -4.70 -23.82 -9.21
CA MET A 1 -4.70 -23.01 -7.96
C MET A 1 -3.88 -21.77 -8.24
N LYS A 2 -4.46 -20.56 -8.13
CA LYS A 2 -3.66 -19.33 -8.17
C LYS A 2 -2.67 -19.38 -7.01
N ALA A 3 -1.42 -18.94 -7.22
CA ALA A 3 -0.39 -19.02 -6.21
C ALA A 3 -0.72 -18.06 -5.05
N ASP A 4 -0.70 -18.55 -3.81
CA ASP A 4 -1.05 -17.80 -2.59
C ASP A 4 0.05 -16.80 -2.15
N ARG A 5 0.70 -16.15 -3.12
CA ARG A 5 1.90 -15.33 -2.93
C ARG A 5 1.60 -13.88 -3.27
N TYR A 6 1.90 -12.98 -2.34
CA TYR A 6 1.77 -11.55 -2.52
C TYR A 6 3.13 -10.86 -2.42
N VAL A 7 3.28 -9.73 -3.11
CA VAL A 7 4.40 -8.79 -2.92
C VAL A 7 3.87 -7.58 -2.17
N GLY A 8 4.57 -7.16 -1.11
CA GLY A 8 4.24 -5.97 -0.33
C GLY A 8 5.05 -4.76 -0.77
N VAL A 9 4.46 -3.57 -0.70
CA VAL A 9 5.17 -2.29 -0.89
C VAL A 9 5.18 -1.50 0.40
N LEU A 10 6.37 -1.17 0.90
CA LEU A 10 6.55 -0.24 2.01
C LEU A 10 6.70 1.17 1.49
N LEU A 11 5.98 2.12 2.09
CA LEU A 11 6.14 3.53 1.80
C LEU A 11 7.08 4.16 2.84
N GLU A 12 8.26 4.56 2.39
CA GLU A 12 9.24 5.30 3.18
C GLU A 12 8.77 6.75 3.32
N TYR A 13 8.21 7.08 4.48
CA TYR A 13 7.77 8.43 4.82
C TYR A 13 8.97 9.33 5.14
N ALA A 14 8.95 10.57 4.64
CA ALA A 14 9.93 11.56 5.06
C ALA A 14 9.77 11.81 6.57
N SER A 15 10.85 11.65 7.34
CA SER A 15 10.89 11.67 8.80
C SER A 15 10.41 12.99 9.47
N ALA A 16 10.02 13.99 8.68
CA ALA A 16 9.58 15.31 9.13
C ALA A 16 8.13 15.68 8.72
N HIS A 17 7.33 14.77 8.13
CA HIS A 17 5.99 15.10 7.65
C HIS A 17 4.89 14.18 8.20
N ASN A 18 4.14 14.71 9.16
CA ASN A 18 2.76 14.31 9.43
C ASN A 18 1.84 15.41 8.90
N PRO A 19 1.29 15.26 7.69
CA PRO A 19 0.46 16.30 7.10
C PRO A 19 -0.98 16.35 7.63
N GLU A 20 -1.43 15.35 8.41
CA GLU A 20 -2.85 15.20 8.76
C GLU A 20 -3.19 15.52 10.23
N PRO A 21 -4.23 16.34 10.48
CA PRO A 21 -4.76 16.57 11.83
C PRO A 21 -5.16 15.25 12.51
N GLY A 22 -4.62 15.00 13.71
CA GLY A 22 -4.91 13.79 14.49
C GLY A 22 -3.95 12.62 14.26
N VAL A 23 -3.05 12.68 13.27
CA VAL A 23 -2.03 11.66 13.04
C VAL A 23 -0.74 12.02 13.78
N SER A 24 -0.43 11.27 14.84
CA SER A 24 0.75 11.55 15.69
C SER A 24 2.09 11.24 15.00
N ARG A 25 2.10 10.30 14.06
CA ARG A 25 3.25 9.89 13.24
C ARG A 25 2.84 8.99 12.08
N ALA A 26 3.68 8.96 11.05
CA ALA A 26 3.66 7.91 10.05
C ALA A 26 3.90 6.51 10.66
N PRO A 27 3.39 5.44 10.01
CA PRO A 27 3.70 4.07 10.40
C PRO A 27 5.16 3.72 10.08
N THR A 28 5.81 2.98 10.99
CA THR A 28 7.14 2.41 10.80
C THR A 28 7.07 1.23 9.86
N ASP A 29 8.18 0.88 9.20
CA ASP A 29 8.29 -0.27 8.30
C ASP A 29 7.72 -1.56 8.91
N ASP A 30 8.07 -1.87 10.16
CA ASP A 30 7.54 -3.04 10.88
C ASP A 30 6.00 -3.07 10.99
N GLU A 31 5.35 -1.91 11.14
CA GLU A 31 3.90 -1.83 11.17
C GLU A 31 3.30 -2.08 9.81
N GLN A 32 3.91 -1.48 8.77
CA GLN A 32 3.49 -1.66 7.40
C GLN A 32 3.61 -3.15 7.00
N VAL A 33 4.72 -3.81 7.35
CA VAL A 33 4.90 -5.25 7.11
C VAL A 33 3.81 -6.07 7.78
N ARG A 34 3.56 -5.87 9.09
CA ARG A 34 2.50 -6.60 9.82
C ARG A 34 1.13 -6.38 9.20
N ALA A 35 0.85 -5.15 8.79
CA ALA A 35 -0.39 -4.77 8.15
C ALA A 35 -0.59 -5.51 6.81
N LEU A 36 0.45 -5.53 5.97
CA LEU A 36 0.44 -6.23 4.68
C LEU A 36 0.40 -7.75 4.83
N GLU A 37 1.09 -8.32 5.82
CA GLU A 37 1.01 -9.75 6.14
C GLU A 37 -0.39 -10.17 6.56
N ARG A 38 -1.05 -9.37 7.40
CA ARG A 38 -2.44 -9.61 7.82
C ARG A 38 -3.40 -9.49 6.64
N LEU A 39 -3.18 -8.53 5.75
CA LEU A 39 -3.97 -8.40 4.52
C LEU A 39 -3.79 -9.64 3.62
N ALA A 40 -2.56 -10.05 3.35
CA ALA A 40 -2.27 -11.25 2.57
C ALA A 40 -2.94 -12.50 3.18
N SER A 41 -2.86 -12.65 4.51
CA SER A 41 -3.49 -13.76 5.22
C SER A 41 -5.02 -13.76 5.11
N ARG A 42 -5.67 -12.59 5.20
CA ARG A 42 -7.13 -12.46 4.99
C ARG A 42 -7.55 -12.83 3.58
N LEU A 43 -6.69 -12.62 2.59
CA LEU A 43 -6.90 -13.01 1.20
C LEU A 43 -6.58 -14.49 0.93
N GLY A 44 -6.23 -15.26 1.96
CA GLY A 44 -5.92 -16.69 1.85
C GLY A 44 -4.50 -16.97 1.40
N GLY A 45 -3.58 -16.00 1.46
CA GLY A 45 -2.18 -16.20 1.10
C GLY A 45 -1.16 -15.61 2.08
N ARG A 46 0.04 -15.35 1.57
CA ARG A 46 1.17 -14.86 2.36
C ARG A 46 2.01 -13.84 1.59
N LEU A 47 2.64 -12.93 2.33
CA LEU A 47 3.66 -12.06 1.80
C LEU A 47 4.93 -12.88 1.50
N THR A 48 5.51 -12.68 0.32
CA THR A 48 6.70 -13.46 -0.12
C THR A 48 7.88 -12.60 -0.54
N ALA A 49 7.63 -11.34 -0.86
CA ALA A 49 8.67 -10.34 -1.08
C ALA A 49 8.15 -8.97 -0.64
N ILE A 50 9.08 -8.07 -0.37
CA ILE A 50 8.81 -6.69 -0.02
C ILE A 50 9.68 -5.81 -0.91
N VAL A 51 9.10 -4.73 -1.41
CA VAL A 51 9.80 -3.67 -2.14
C VAL A 51 9.50 -2.33 -1.47
N SER A 52 10.35 -1.34 -1.73
CA SER A 52 10.20 0.01 -1.18
C SER A 52 9.66 0.99 -2.21
N ALA A 53 8.91 1.97 -1.72
CA ALA A 53 8.55 3.20 -2.41
C ALA A 53 8.97 4.38 -1.54
N GLN A 54 9.50 5.43 -2.15
CA GLN A 54 9.85 6.67 -1.45
C GLN A 54 8.73 7.69 -1.59
N GLN A 55 8.33 8.32 -0.49
CA GLN A 55 7.29 9.35 -0.54
C GLN A 55 7.66 10.47 -1.52
N GLY A 56 6.78 10.71 -2.50
CA GLY A 56 6.98 11.71 -3.56
C GLY A 56 7.91 11.27 -4.69
N ARG A 57 8.53 10.09 -4.62
CA ARG A 57 9.35 9.50 -5.70
C ARG A 57 8.75 8.22 -6.28
N GLY A 58 7.82 7.60 -5.56
CA GLY A 58 7.15 6.37 -5.93
C GLY A 58 8.00 5.13 -5.68
N LEU A 59 7.53 4.01 -6.22
CA LEU A 59 8.19 2.72 -6.21
C LEU A 59 9.61 2.75 -6.79
N ASP A 60 10.52 2.01 -6.17
CA ASP A 60 11.87 1.79 -6.67
C ASP A 60 11.83 1.18 -8.09
N PRO A 61 12.64 1.67 -9.05
CA PRO A 61 12.73 1.10 -10.40
C PRO A 61 12.91 -0.43 -10.44
N GLY A 62 13.60 -1.03 -9.47
CA GLY A 62 13.79 -2.48 -9.38
C GLY A 62 12.57 -3.27 -8.91
N ALA A 63 11.50 -2.60 -8.46
CA ALA A 63 10.31 -3.26 -7.94
C ALA A 63 9.60 -4.12 -8.99
N ILE A 64 9.59 -3.70 -10.25
CA ILE A 64 8.97 -4.47 -11.35
C ILE A 64 9.70 -5.79 -11.56
N ASP A 65 11.03 -5.80 -11.47
CA ASP A 65 11.82 -7.03 -11.64
C ASP A 65 11.49 -8.03 -10.53
N VAL A 66 11.30 -7.55 -9.30
CA VAL A 66 10.86 -8.39 -8.16
C VAL A 66 9.47 -8.96 -8.40
N VAL A 67 8.49 -8.12 -8.79
CA VAL A 67 7.12 -8.58 -9.06
C VAL A 67 7.10 -9.61 -10.19
N THR A 68 7.84 -9.35 -11.27
CA THR A 68 7.97 -10.25 -12.42
C THR A 68 8.59 -11.58 -12.02
N ALA A 69 9.66 -11.56 -11.21
CA ALA A 69 10.33 -12.77 -10.74
C ALA A 69 9.46 -13.61 -9.80
N VAL A 70 8.72 -12.95 -8.90
CA VAL A 70 7.86 -13.63 -7.93
C VAL A 70 6.62 -14.23 -8.59
N GLN A 71 6.06 -13.58 -9.61
CA GLN A 71 4.75 -13.90 -10.19
C GLN A 71 3.68 -14.05 -9.08
N PRO A 72 3.39 -12.96 -8.35
CA PRO A 72 2.42 -12.98 -7.27
C PRO A 72 0.98 -13.07 -7.80
N ALA A 73 0.05 -13.43 -6.92
CA ALA A 73 -1.39 -13.25 -7.16
C ALA A 73 -1.83 -11.79 -7.07
N GLY A 74 -1.01 -10.93 -6.46
CA GLY A 74 -1.24 -9.49 -6.40
C GLY A 74 -0.13 -8.74 -5.67
N VAL A 75 -0.14 -7.42 -5.83
CA VAL A 75 0.69 -6.49 -5.05
C VAL A 75 -0.15 -5.83 -3.98
N LEU A 76 0.34 -5.78 -2.75
CA LEU A 76 -0.34 -5.17 -1.61
C LEU A 76 0.41 -3.93 -1.17
N VAL A 77 -0.31 -2.83 -1.00
CA VAL A 77 0.23 -1.54 -0.57
C VAL A 77 -0.64 -0.95 0.53
N LEU A 78 -0.06 -0.09 1.37
CA LEU A 78 -0.89 0.65 2.33
C LEU A 78 -1.75 1.71 1.64
N THR A 79 -1.17 2.50 0.75
CA THR A 79 -1.81 3.66 0.11
C THR A 79 -1.29 3.85 -1.32
N VAL A 80 -2.08 4.54 -2.16
CA VAL A 80 -1.71 4.93 -3.52
C VAL A 80 -0.47 5.82 -3.59
N ASP A 81 -0.07 6.45 -2.48
CA ASP A 81 1.15 7.25 -2.42
C ASP A 81 2.43 6.46 -2.75
N ALA A 82 2.39 5.13 -2.66
CA ALA A 82 3.46 4.27 -3.17
C ALA A 82 3.72 4.44 -4.69
N PHE A 83 2.73 4.93 -5.43
CA PHE A 83 2.82 5.21 -6.87
C PHE A 83 2.96 6.72 -7.15
N ARG A 84 3.04 7.58 -6.13
CA ARG A 84 3.08 9.04 -6.33
C ARG A 84 4.49 9.54 -6.67
N ARG A 85 4.59 10.29 -7.76
CA ARG A 85 5.77 11.09 -8.16
C ARG A 85 5.43 12.57 -8.08
N ASP A 86 6.08 13.27 -7.17
CA ASP A 86 5.77 14.65 -6.80
C ASP A 86 4.28 14.84 -6.48
N ARG A 87 3.54 15.49 -7.39
CA ARG A 87 2.12 15.83 -7.22
C ARG A 87 1.16 14.88 -7.94
N TYR A 88 1.68 13.92 -8.69
CA TYR A 88 0.89 13.08 -9.58
C TYR A 88 1.08 11.59 -9.25
N ILE A 89 0.06 10.77 -9.52
CA ILE A 89 0.21 9.32 -9.51
C ILE A 89 0.86 8.88 -10.82
N ASP A 90 1.91 8.05 -10.72
CA ASP A 90 2.55 7.42 -11.87
C ASP A 90 1.64 6.31 -12.42
N VAL A 91 0.76 6.69 -13.33
CA VAL A 91 -0.24 5.82 -13.93
C VAL A 91 0.40 4.72 -14.76
N GLU A 92 1.48 5.01 -15.48
CA GLU A 92 2.19 4.02 -16.28
C GLU A 92 2.78 2.92 -15.40
N LEU A 93 3.35 3.28 -14.25
CA LEU A 93 3.87 2.33 -13.29
C LEU A 93 2.76 1.50 -12.65
N LEU A 94 1.65 2.13 -12.25
CA LEU A 94 0.48 1.45 -11.72
C LEU A 94 -0.06 0.40 -12.72
N GLN A 95 -0.18 0.78 -13.99
CA GLN A 95 -0.64 -0.11 -15.05
C GLN A 95 0.33 -1.27 -15.28
N LYS A 96 1.64 -1.04 -15.33
CA LYS A 96 2.65 -2.10 -15.47
C LYS A 96 2.57 -3.11 -14.33
N ILE A 97 2.41 -2.64 -13.09
CA ILE A 97 2.25 -3.52 -11.93
C ILE A 97 0.96 -4.33 -12.03
N TRP A 98 -0.15 -3.70 -12.41
CA TRP A 98 -1.42 -4.39 -12.62
C TRP A 98 -1.34 -5.45 -13.71
N GLU A 99 -0.76 -5.15 -14.86
CA GLU A 99 -0.56 -6.10 -15.96
C GLU A 99 0.33 -7.28 -15.55
N THR A 100 1.30 -7.06 -14.66
CA THR A 100 2.25 -8.08 -14.21
C THR A 100 1.68 -8.96 -13.09
N ALA A 101 0.98 -8.37 -12.12
CA ALA A 101 0.50 -9.05 -10.91
C ALA A 101 -0.99 -9.45 -10.97
N GLY A 102 -1.74 -8.88 -11.92
CA GLY A 102 -3.19 -9.06 -12.09
C GLY A 102 -4.05 -8.28 -11.09
N GLU A 103 -3.56 -8.06 -9.87
CA GLU A 103 -4.33 -7.43 -8.78
C GLU A 103 -3.44 -6.48 -7.96
N ILE A 104 -3.99 -5.33 -7.55
CA ILE A 104 -3.37 -4.40 -6.60
C ILE A 104 -4.35 -4.14 -5.44
N GLY A 105 -3.96 -4.51 -4.23
CA GLY A 105 -4.74 -4.33 -3.01
C GLY A 105 -4.22 -3.16 -2.16
N PHE A 106 -5.12 -2.30 -1.72
CA PHE A 106 -4.81 -1.13 -0.88
C PHE A 106 -5.44 -1.32 0.50
N LEU A 107 -4.70 -1.00 1.56
CA LEU A 107 -5.22 -1.13 2.93
C LEU A 107 -5.93 0.14 3.44
N ILE A 108 -5.42 1.32 3.07
CA ILE A 108 -5.85 2.62 3.57
C ILE A 108 -6.34 3.46 2.40
N GLU A 109 -7.60 3.88 2.46
CA GLU A 109 -8.16 4.91 1.58
C GLU A 109 -8.40 6.16 2.42
N GLY A 110 -7.42 7.06 2.44
CA GLY A 110 -7.65 8.44 2.87
C GLY A 110 -8.37 9.18 1.75
N GLU A 111 -9.31 10.06 2.09
CA GLU A 111 -10.25 10.81 1.23
C GLU A 111 -9.65 11.48 -0.04
N HIS A 112 -8.33 11.50 -0.21
CA HIS A 112 -7.61 12.15 -1.30
C HIS A 112 -7.68 11.44 -2.67
N LEU A 113 -8.10 10.17 -2.72
CA LEU A 113 -8.20 9.45 -3.99
C LEU A 113 -9.37 9.98 -4.83
N ALA A 114 -10.51 10.26 -4.20
CA ALA A 114 -11.70 10.82 -4.87
C ALA A 114 -11.48 12.24 -5.40
N ASP A 115 -10.51 12.97 -4.85
CA ASP A 115 -10.16 14.32 -5.27
C ASP A 115 -9.22 14.35 -6.49
N ASP A 116 -8.61 13.20 -6.87
CA ASP A 116 -7.79 13.12 -8.08
C ASP A 116 -8.68 13.03 -9.33
N PRO A 117 -8.51 13.91 -10.33
CA PRO A 117 -9.31 13.88 -11.57
C PRO A 117 -9.26 12.55 -12.33
N SER A 118 -8.28 11.70 -12.03
CA SER A 118 -8.07 10.40 -12.66
C SER A 118 -8.65 9.23 -11.85
N PHE A 119 -9.37 9.51 -10.75
CA PHE A 119 -9.88 8.50 -9.83
C PHE A 119 -10.72 7.40 -10.52
N GLU A 120 -11.62 7.78 -11.42
CA GLU A 120 -12.46 6.82 -12.17
C GLU A 120 -11.62 5.84 -13.01
N TYR A 121 -10.47 6.28 -13.51
CA TYR A 121 -9.54 5.43 -14.25
C TYR A 121 -8.88 4.39 -13.33
N TYR A 122 -8.51 4.80 -12.11
CA TYR A 122 -7.89 3.92 -11.11
C TYR A 122 -8.84 2.84 -10.61
N MET A 123 -10.13 3.13 -10.47
CA MET A 123 -11.14 2.15 -10.00
C MET A 123 -11.18 0.86 -10.84
N THR A 124 -10.78 0.92 -12.12
CA THR A 124 -10.77 -0.26 -13.00
C THR A 124 -9.56 -1.19 -12.77
N MET A 125 -8.46 -0.66 -12.24
CA MET A 125 -7.21 -1.39 -12.00
C MET A 125 -7.03 -1.81 -10.53
N VAL A 126 -7.87 -1.27 -9.65
CA VAL A 126 -7.74 -1.40 -8.19
C VAL A 126 -8.87 -2.27 -7.65
N MET A 127 -8.54 -3.41 -7.03
CA MET A 127 -9.47 -4.07 -6.12
C MET A 127 -9.44 -3.29 -4.80
N ALA A 128 -10.39 -2.37 -4.64
CA ALA A 128 -10.57 -1.63 -3.40
C ALA A 128 -11.08 -2.58 -2.29
N ILE A 129 -10.16 -3.23 -1.56
CA ILE A 129 -10.50 -4.01 -0.36
C ILE A 129 -10.40 -3.07 0.86
N ASN A 130 -11.47 -2.30 1.02
CA ASN A 130 -11.73 -1.38 2.11
C ASN A 130 -11.68 -2.08 3.48
N HIS A 131 -10.75 -1.70 4.38
CA HIS A 131 -10.91 -2.03 5.80
C HIS A 131 -10.41 -0.98 6.83
N VAL A 132 -9.92 0.20 6.44
CA VAL A 132 -9.72 1.31 7.40
C VAL A 132 -9.97 2.67 6.75
N ARG A 133 -10.89 3.47 7.31
CA ARG A 133 -11.41 4.74 6.75
C ARG A 133 -10.69 6.01 7.24
N SER A 134 -9.49 5.90 7.78
CA SER A 134 -8.70 7.08 8.18
C SER A 134 -7.24 6.69 8.24
N ARG A 135 -6.36 7.59 7.78
CA ARG A 135 -4.92 7.36 7.78
C ARG A 135 -4.43 7.07 9.19
N ASP A 136 -3.66 6.02 9.27
CA ASP A 136 -3.41 5.28 10.47
C ASP A 136 -2.43 5.95 11.44
N ALA A 137 -3.01 6.51 12.51
CA ALA A 137 -2.41 6.58 13.85
C ALA A 137 -3.50 6.59 14.94
N SER A 138 -4.60 5.88 14.69
CA SER A 138 -5.75 5.76 15.59
C SER A 138 -5.64 4.51 16.48
N ALA A 139 -6.51 4.39 17.48
CA ALA A 139 -6.61 3.19 18.31
C ALA A 139 -6.92 1.92 17.47
N ASP A 140 -7.63 2.08 16.34
CA ASP A 140 -7.93 0.98 15.42
C ASP A 140 -6.69 0.47 14.71
N TRP A 141 -5.77 1.36 14.30
CA TRP A 141 -4.47 0.98 13.77
C TRP A 141 -3.64 0.23 14.80
N ASP A 142 -3.54 0.78 16.02
CA ASP A 142 -2.79 0.15 17.10
C ASP A 142 -3.32 -1.27 17.36
N ALA A 143 -4.64 -1.48 17.39
CA ALA A 143 -5.25 -2.80 17.49
C ALA A 143 -4.92 -3.71 16.28
N PHE A 144 -4.94 -3.15 15.07
CA PHE A 144 -4.69 -3.87 13.83
C PHE A 144 -3.23 -4.37 13.72
N VAL A 145 -2.24 -3.53 14.03
CA VAL A 145 -0.81 -3.91 13.99
C VAL A 145 -0.32 -4.57 15.27
N GLY A 146 -1.17 -4.66 16.30
CA GLY A 146 -0.90 -5.35 17.56
C GLY A 146 -0.01 -4.55 18.52
N ARG A 147 -0.23 -3.24 18.61
CA ARG A 147 0.36 -2.37 19.62
C ARG A 147 -0.41 -2.44 20.94
N PRO A 148 0.29 -2.31 22.08
CA PRO A 148 -0.38 -2.10 23.36
C PRO A 148 -1.16 -0.78 23.31
N SER A 149 -2.41 -0.81 23.78
CA SER A 149 -3.26 0.39 23.91
C SER A 149 -2.54 1.43 24.76
N ARG A 150 -2.47 2.69 24.29
CA ARG A 150 -1.93 3.79 25.08
C ARG A 150 -2.87 4.05 26.26
N SER A 151 -2.41 3.71 27.46
CA SER A 151 -3.06 3.99 28.76
C SER A 151 -3.03 5.47 29.09
#